data_AF-A0A2E4G5K7-F1
#
_entry.id   AF-A0A2E4G5K7-F1
#
_cell.length_a   1.000
_cell.length_b   1.000
_cell.length_c   1.000
_cell.angle_alpha   90.00
_cell.angle_beta   90.00
_cell.angle_gamma   90.00
#
_symmetry.space_group_name_H-M   'P 1'
#
loop_
_entity.id
_entity.type
_entity.pdbx_description
1 polymer ?
#
loop_
_entity_poly.entity_id
_entity_poly.type
_entity_poly.pdbx_seq_one_letter_code
_entity_poly.pdbx_strand_id
1 'polypeptide(L)'
;MSKTIKFSKRLCWALALGAMVLSCQTTDKPFRKMTDEELIAYNSTVPLEQNVICLKDLRTDSHIRKIRCMTIMDILTEAESNARMVDALNIGPQLF
;
A
#
# COMPACT_ATOMS: atom_id res chain seq x y z
N MET A 1 46.78 -1.71 -20.47
CA MET A 1 45.44 -1.78 -21.09
C MET A 1 44.41 -2.64 -20.35
N SER A 2 44.75 -3.73 -19.65
CA SER A 2 43.76 -4.60 -18.98
C SER A 2 43.06 -3.99 -17.74
N LYS A 3 43.75 -3.14 -16.97
CA LYS A 3 43.23 -2.58 -15.70
C LYS A 3 42.13 -1.53 -15.92
N THR A 4 42.21 -0.74 -16.99
CA THR A 4 41.22 0.30 -17.33
C THR A 4 39.88 -0.31 -17.77
N ILE A 5 39.91 -1.42 -18.49
CA ILE A 5 38.72 -2.18 -18.91
C ILE A 5 38.01 -2.83 -17.71
N LYS A 6 38.77 -3.31 -16.72
CA LYS A 6 38.17 -3.86 -15.47
C LYS A 6 37.51 -2.76 -14.64
N PHE A 7 38.06 -1.55 -14.63
CA PHE A 7 37.50 -0.40 -13.93
C PHE A 7 36.22 0.11 -14.62
N SER A 8 36.20 0.22 -15.95
CA SER A 8 34.99 0.63 -16.68
C SER A 8 33.85 -0.38 -16.53
N LYS A 9 34.16 -1.69 -16.53
CA LYS A 9 33.15 -2.74 -16.35
C LYS A 9 32.53 -2.72 -14.94
N ARG A 10 33.33 -2.46 -13.90
CA ARG A 10 32.85 -2.29 -12.51
C ARG A 10 32.00 -1.02 -12.36
N LEU A 11 32.41 0.06 -13.01
CA LEU A 11 31.66 1.32 -13.01
C LEU A 11 30.29 1.15 -13.69
N CYS A 12 30.22 0.47 -14.85
CA CYS A 12 28.94 0.17 -15.51
C CYS A 12 28.04 -0.72 -14.66
N TRP A 13 28.58 -1.71 -13.96
CA TRP A 13 27.81 -2.56 -13.05
C TRP A 13 27.25 -1.79 -11.85
N ALA A 14 28.05 -0.91 -11.24
CA ALA A 14 27.59 -0.05 -10.17
C ALA A 14 26.48 0.92 -10.64
N LEU A 15 26.60 1.43 -11.87
CA LEU A 15 25.61 2.34 -12.46
C LEU A 15 24.30 1.61 -12.80
N ALA A 16 24.38 0.37 -13.28
CA ALA A 16 23.22 -0.48 -13.55
C ALA A 16 22.47 -0.86 -12.25
N LEU A 17 23.21 -1.22 -11.20
CA LEU A 17 22.63 -1.52 -9.88
C LEU A 17 22.00 -0.26 -9.25
N GLY A 18 22.65 0.89 -9.37
CA GLY A 18 22.10 2.17 -8.88
C GLY A 18 20.79 2.55 -9.56
N ALA A 19 20.69 2.34 -10.88
CA ALA A 19 19.45 2.59 -11.63
C ALA A 19 18.28 1.70 -11.19
N MET A 20 18.57 0.45 -10.79
CA MET A 20 17.54 -0.49 -10.32
C MET A 20 17.01 -0.17 -8.92
N VAL A 21 17.79 0.54 -8.08
CA VAL A 21 17.30 0.98 -6.76
C VAL A 21 16.34 2.18 -6.90
N LEU A 22 16.55 3.05 -7.88
CA LEU A 22 15.69 4.22 -8.13
C LEU A 22 14.27 3.86 -8.62
N SER A 23 14.07 2.66 -9.17
CA SER A 23 12.72 2.20 -9.55
C SER A 23 11.89 1.67 -8.37
N CYS A 24 12.50 1.48 -7.19
CA CYS A 24 11.77 1.13 -5.98
C CYS A 24 11.21 2.40 -5.30
N GLN A 25 10.28 3.06 -5.98
CA GLN A 25 9.45 4.09 -5.34
C GLN A 25 8.16 3.44 -4.88
N THR A 26 8.11 3.07 -3.59
CA THR A 26 6.84 2.68 -2.96
C THR A 26 5.91 3.88 -3.01
N THR A 27 4.81 3.78 -3.76
CA THR A 27 3.78 4.83 -3.84
C THR A 27 3.02 5.00 -2.52
N ASP A 28 3.31 4.13 -1.54
CA ASP A 28 2.71 4.16 -0.22
C ASP A 28 3.23 5.35 0.59
N LYS A 29 2.48 6.46 0.56
CA LYS A 29 2.66 7.54 1.54
C LYS A 29 2.30 6.96 2.91
N PRO A 30 3.17 7.09 3.93
CA PRO A 30 2.90 6.51 5.24
C PRO A 30 1.88 7.37 6.00
N PHE A 31 0.61 7.35 5.60
CA PHE A 31 -0.48 8.10 6.22
C PHE A 31 -0.60 7.84 7.72
N ARG A 32 -0.21 6.65 8.17
CA ARG A 32 -0.14 6.29 9.60
C ARG A 32 0.87 7.12 10.41
N LYS A 33 1.87 7.71 9.75
CA LYS A 33 2.86 8.57 10.40
C LYS A 33 2.44 10.05 10.38
N MET A 34 1.36 10.39 9.69
CA MET A 34 0.87 11.76 9.61
C MET A 34 0.08 12.10 10.88
N THR A 35 0.16 13.36 11.30
CA THR A 35 -0.72 13.90 12.35
C THR A 35 -2.13 14.12 11.78
N ASP A 36 -3.09 14.37 12.68
CA ASP A 36 -4.46 14.66 12.27
C ASP A 36 -4.53 15.93 11.40
N GLU A 37 -3.71 16.95 11.71
CA GLU A 37 -3.63 18.18 10.91
C GLU A 37 -3.06 17.93 9.51
N GLU A 38 -2.02 17.10 9.41
CA GLU A 38 -1.41 16.72 8.13
C GLU A 38 -2.40 15.93 7.26
N LEU A 39 -3.20 15.05 7.86
CA LEU A 39 -4.25 14.31 7.16
C LEU A 39 -5.39 15.21 6.69
N ILE A 40 -5.82 16.17 7.52
CA ILE A 40 -6.84 17.16 7.14
C ILE A 40 -6.33 18.02 5.98
N ALA A 41 -5.10 18.50 6.08
CA ALA A 41 -4.48 19.26 5.01
C ALA A 41 -4.41 18.44 3.72
N TYR A 42 -3.96 17.18 3.78
CA TYR A 42 -3.94 16.29 2.62
C TYR A 42 -5.34 16.09 2.01
N ASN A 43 -6.33 15.73 2.82
CA ASN A 43 -7.71 15.48 2.38
C ASN A 43 -8.40 16.72 1.79
N SER A 44 -7.97 17.93 2.16
CA SER A 44 -8.47 19.17 1.54
C SER A 44 -7.97 19.38 0.10
N THR A 45 -6.90 18.69 -0.30
CA THR A 45 -6.25 18.86 -1.61
C THR A 45 -6.61 17.80 -2.64
N VAL A 46 -7.22 16.70 -2.21
CA VAL A 46 -7.55 15.55 -3.06
C VAL A 46 -9.06 15.38 -3.17
N PRO A 47 -9.57 14.73 -4.23
CA PRO A 47 -10.99 14.41 -4.33
C PRO A 47 -11.41 13.43 -3.24
N LEU A 48 -12.71 13.40 -2.92
CA LEU A 48 -13.28 12.61 -1.83
C LEU A 48 -12.86 11.14 -1.87
N GLU A 49 -12.84 10.52 -3.05
CA GLU A 49 -12.41 9.14 -3.28
C GLU A 49 -11.00 8.84 -2.74
N GLN A 50 -10.12 9.83 -2.78
CA GLN A 50 -8.72 9.75 -2.37
C GLN A 50 -8.51 10.27 -0.94
N ASN A 51 -9.55 10.76 -0.28
CA ASN A 51 -9.45 11.14 1.14
C ASN A 51 -9.06 9.92 1.95
N VAL A 52 -8.14 10.12 2.90
CA VAL A 52 -7.64 9.09 3.79
C VAL A 52 -8.30 9.20 5.14
N ILE A 53 -8.72 8.06 5.67
CA ILE A 53 -9.20 7.94 7.04
C ILE A 53 -8.45 6.83 7.78
N CYS A 54 -8.16 7.06 9.06
CA CYS A 54 -7.51 6.09 9.92
C CYS A 54 -8.52 5.43 10.85
N LEU A 55 -8.76 4.14 10.64
CA LEU A 55 -9.72 3.33 11.39
C LEU A 55 -8.97 2.45 12.39
N LYS A 56 -9.55 2.31 13.59
CA LYS A 56 -9.12 1.29 14.57
C LYS A 56 -9.87 0.01 14.25
N ASP A 57 -9.16 -1.03 13.82
CA ASP A 57 -9.78 -2.32 13.59
C ASP A 57 -10.26 -2.92 14.92
N LEU A 58 -11.55 -3.19 14.98
CA LEU A 58 -12.17 -4.03 16.01
C LEU A 58 -12.17 -5.47 15.50
N ARG A 59 -11.01 -6.11 15.42
CA ARG A 59 -10.97 -7.53 15.04
C ARG A 59 -11.42 -8.38 16.23
N THR A 60 -12.27 -9.35 15.96
CA THR A 60 -12.70 -10.37 16.94
C THR A 60 -11.65 -11.45 17.16
N ASP A 61 -10.63 -11.53 16.30
CA ASP A 61 -9.61 -12.58 16.27
C ASP A 61 -8.38 -12.30 17.15
N SER A 62 -8.12 -11.04 17.51
CA SER A 62 -6.85 -10.59 18.11
C SER A 62 -7.08 -9.45 19.12
N HIS A 63 -6.48 -9.57 20.31
CA HIS A 63 -6.48 -8.50 21.32
C HIS A 63 -5.67 -7.26 20.88
N ILE A 64 -4.76 -7.42 19.91
CA ILE A 64 -3.91 -6.34 19.42
C ILE A 64 -4.74 -5.45 18.48
N ARG A 65 -5.08 -4.26 18.96
CA ARG A 65 -5.72 -3.20 18.17
C ARG A 65 -4.75 -2.72 17.08
N LYS A 66 -5.15 -2.86 15.81
CA LYS A 66 -4.40 -2.34 14.67
C LYS A 66 -5.08 -1.07 14.14
N ILE A 67 -4.29 -0.04 13.88
CA ILE A 67 -4.76 1.16 13.17
C ILE A 67 -4.39 0.99 11.71
N ARG A 68 -5.38 1.07 10.83
CA ARG A 68 -5.22 1.08 9.38
C ARG A 68 -5.67 2.43 8.84
N CYS A 69 -4.83 3.05 8.02
CA CYS A 69 -5.14 4.27 7.30
C CYS A 69 -5.24 3.93 5.82
N MET A 70 -6.35 4.28 5.19
CA MET A 70 -6.67 3.89 3.81
C MET A 70 -7.58 4.95 3.17
N THR A 71 -7.64 4.96 1.85
CA THR A 71 -8.51 5.89 1.13
C THR A 71 -9.99 5.47 1.24
N ILE A 72 -10.91 6.39 0.97
CA ILE A 72 -12.34 6.08 0.90
C ILE A 72 -12.60 5.01 -0.17
N MET A 73 -11.93 5.08 -1.32
CA MET A 73 -12.06 4.05 -2.37
C MET A 73 -11.58 2.67 -1.94
N ASP A 74 -10.47 2.60 -1.18
CA ASP A 74 -9.98 1.32 -0.66
C ASP A 74 -11.00 0.68 0.28
N ILE A 75 -11.65 1.50 1.13
CA ILE A 75 -12.69 1.02 2.06
C ILE A 75 -13.89 0.46 1.31
N LEU A 76 -14.35 1.17 0.27
CA LEU A 76 -15.48 0.70 -0.54
C LEU A 76 -15.14 -0.61 -1.26
N THR A 77 -13.93 -0.69 -1.81
CA THR A 77 -13.45 -1.89 -2.51
C THR A 77 -13.30 -3.08 -1.55
N GLU A 78 -12.75 -2.86 -0.34
CA GLU A 78 -12.65 -3.88 0.71
C GLU A 78 -14.05 -4.34 1.15
N ALA A 79 -14.97 -3.41 1.39
CA ALA A 79 -16.36 -3.73 1.79
C ALA A 79 -17.09 -4.55 0.71
N GLU A 80 -16.97 -4.17 -0.56
CA GLU A 80 -17.55 -4.91 -1.68
C GLU A 80 -16.96 -6.32 -1.79
N SER A 81 -15.64 -6.45 -1.69
CA SER A 81 -14.96 -7.74 -1.75
C SER A 81 -15.38 -8.67 -0.60
N ASN A 82 -15.51 -8.13 0.60
CA ASN A 82 -16.00 -8.84 1.78
C ASN A 82 -17.46 -9.28 1.61
N ALA A 83 -18.32 -8.40 1.07
CA ALA A 83 -19.72 -8.74 0.82
C ALA A 83 -19.86 -9.89 -0.18
N ARG A 84 -19.09 -9.88 -1.27
CA ARG A 84 -19.05 -10.97 -2.25
C ARG A 84 -18.57 -12.30 -1.62
N MET A 85 -17.57 -12.23 -0.74
CA MET A 85 -17.09 -13.42 -0.02
C MET A 85 -18.17 -13.99 0.91
N VAL A 86 -18.85 -13.14 1.66
CA VAL A 86 -19.95 -13.54 2.55
C VAL A 86 -21.09 -14.18 1.75
N ASP A 87 -21.45 -13.61 0.61
CA ASP A 87 -22.46 -14.17 -0.28
C ASP A 87 -22.06 -15.55 -0.81
N ALA A 88 -20.80 -15.72 -1.25
CA ALA A 88 -20.28 -17.01 -1.69
C ALA A 88 -20.32 -18.09 -0.58
N LEU A 89 -20.09 -17.71 0.68
CA LEU A 89 -20.22 -18.61 1.83
C LEU A 89 -21.68 -18.96 2.14
N ASN A 90 -22.60 -18.01 1.90
CA ASN A 90 -24.04 -18.20 2.12
C ASN A 90 -24.68 -19.17 1.11
N ILE A 91 -24.15 -19.21 -0.12
CA ILE A 91 -24.69 -20.06 -1.21
C ILE A 91 -24.44 -21.57 -0.97
N GLY A 92 -23.61 -21.94 0.02
CA GLY A 92 -23.33 -23.34 0.37
C GLY A 92 -22.49 -24.08 -0.70
N PRO A 93 -21.98 -25.29 -0.42
CA PRO A 93 -21.28 -26.06 -1.43
C PRO A 93 -22.24 -26.36 -2.59
N GLN A 94 -21.87 -25.96 -3.81
CA GLN A 94 -22.54 -26.46 -5.01
C GLN A 94 -22.18 -27.93 -5.15
N LEU A 95 -22.98 -28.79 -4.53
CA LEU A 95 -22.97 -30.22 -4.76
C LEU A 95 -23.47 -30.42 -6.19
N PHE A 96 -22.53 -30.60 -7.11
CA PHE A 96 -22.77 -31.25 -8.39
C PHE A 96 -23.19 -32.71 -8.15
#